data_AF-A0A7Y3FGB4-F1
#
_entry.id   AF-A0A7Y3FGB4-F1
#
_cell.length_a   1.000
_cell.length_b   1.000
_cell.length_c   1.000
_cell.angle_alpha   90.00
_cell.angle_beta   90.00
_cell.angle_gamma   90.00
#
_symmetry.space_group_name_H-M   'P 1'
#
loop_
_entity.id
_entity.type
_entity.pdbx_description
1 polymer ?
#
loop_
_entity_poly.entity_id
_entity_poly.type
_entity_poly.pdbx_seq_one_letter_code
_entity_poly.pdbx_strand_id
1 'polypeptide(L)' 'GTVYYVITKRGPIPVELKHTDIDYQHYIEKQLKPVADSVLVLLNESFDSIVQSDQLSFF' A
#
# COMPACT_ATOMS: atom_id res chain seq x y z
N GLY A 1 2.64 4.94 25.83
CA GLY A 1 2.41 6.06 24.89
C GLY A 1 2.14 5.49 23.52
N THR A 2 1.51 6.26 22.63
CA THR A 2 1.26 5.88 21.23
C THR A 2 2.31 6.52 20.35
N VAL A 3 2.78 5.81 19.33
CA VAL A 3 3.74 6.33 18.33
C VAL A 3 3.05 6.36 16.98
N TYR A 4 3.06 7.51 16.32
CA TYR A 4 2.54 7.69 14.97
C TYR A 4 3.71 7.79 13.99
N TYR A 5 3.69 6.98 12.94
CA TYR A 5 4.77 6.94 11.95
C TYR A 5 4.22 6.68 10.55
N VAL A 6 5.03 6.99 9.54
CA VAL A 6 4.82 6.59 8.15
C VAL A 6 5.99 5.74 7.66
N ILE A 7 5.73 4.82 6.73
CA ILE A 7 6.77 4.07 6.05
C ILE A 7 7.26 4.89 4.86
N THR A 8 8.54 5.20 4.88
CA THR A 8 9.25 5.85 3.77
C THR A 8 10.18 4.85 3.10
N LYS A 9 10.78 5.25 1.98
CA LYS A 9 11.80 4.47 1.27
C LYS A 9 13.04 4.17 2.13
N ARG A 10 13.22 4.91 3.23
CA ARG A 10 14.30 4.72 4.22
C ARG A 10 13.84 3.97 5.48
N GLY A 11 12.59 3.49 5.52
CA GLY A 11 11.98 2.85 6.70
C GLY A 11 10.98 3.74 7.44
N PRO A 12 10.54 3.34 8.66
CA PRO A 12 9.57 4.08 9.45
C PRO A 12 10.15 5.42 9.94
N ILE A 13 9.39 6.50 9.75
CA ILE A 13 9.71 7.84 10.23
C ILE A 13 8.54 8.38 11.06
N PRO A 14 8.78 8.90 12.28
CA PRO A 14 7.74 9.56 13.08
C PRO A 14 7.06 10.69 12.29
N VAL A 15 5.75 10.82 12.43
CA VAL A 15 4.96 11.81 11.66
C VAL A 15 5.37 13.25 11.93
N GLU A 16 5.96 13.53 13.10
CA GLU A 16 6.43 14.85 13.50
C GLU A 16 7.71 15.27 12.75
N LEU A 17 8.45 14.33 12.16
CA LEU A 17 9.65 14.59 11.38
C LEU A 17 9.32 14.73 9.90
N LYS A 18 10.05 15.61 9.21
CA LYS A 18 9.90 15.84 7.78
C LYS A 18 10.20 14.55 7.00
N HIS A 19 9.26 14.15 6.17
CA HIS A 19 9.37 13.05 5.22
C HIS A 19 8.79 13.50 3.88
N THR A 20 9.45 13.15 2.78
CA THR A 20 8.99 13.44 1.41
C THR A 20 9.05 12.22 0.51
N ASP A 21 9.52 11.10 1.06
CA ASP A 21 9.88 9.87 0.37
C ASP A 21 9.03 8.69 0.83
N ILE A 22 7.71 8.89 0.93
CA ILE A 22 6.76 7.82 1.28
C ILE A 22 6.94 6.63 0.33
N ASP A 23 7.00 5.42 0.89
CA ASP A 23 7.10 4.19 0.10
C ASP A 23 5.71 3.70 -0.28
N TYR A 24 5.14 4.25 -1.37
CA TYR A 24 3.81 3.87 -1.82
C TYR A 24 3.67 2.37 -2.15
N GLN A 25 4.73 1.72 -2.65
CA GLN A 25 4.69 0.29 -2.94
C GLN A 25 4.44 -0.52 -1.67
N HIS A 26 5.07 -0.12 -0.56
CA HIS A 26 4.80 -0.75 0.74
C HIS A 26 3.31 -0.67 1.10
N TYR A 27 2.68 0.49 0.94
CA TYR A 27 1.24 0.66 1.25
C TYR A 27 0.33 -0.13 0.31
N ILE A 28 0.68 -0.20 -0.98
CA ILE A 28 -0.05 -1.03 -1.95
C ILE A 28 0.01 -2.50 -1.52
N GLU A 29 1.21 -3.05 -1.31
CA GLU A 29 1.42 -4.47 -1.03
C GLU A 29 0.98 -4.91 0.36
N LYS A 30 1.15 -4.05 1.37
CA LYS A 30 0.96 -4.42 2.78
C LYS A 30 -0.35 -3.92 3.38
N GLN A 31 -1.06 -3.00 2.72
CA GLN A 31 -2.30 -2.44 3.24
C GLN A 31 -3.44 -2.56 2.24
N LEU A 32 -3.30 -2.02 1.03
CA LEU A 32 -4.40 -2.04 0.05
C LEU A 32 -4.68 -3.44 -0.49
N LYS A 33 -3.64 -4.14 -0.96
CA LYS A 33 -3.77 -5.47 -1.55
C LYS A 33 -4.38 -6.50 -0.60
N PRO A 34 -3.90 -6.67 0.66
CA PRO A 34 -4.50 -7.65 1.58
C PRO A 34 -5.97 -7.34 1.89
N VAL A 35 -6.33 -6.06 2.00
CA VAL A 35 -7.72 -5.65 2.23
C VAL A 35 -8.59 -5.95 1.01
N ALA A 36 -8.12 -5.63 -0.21
CA ALA A 36 -8.84 -5.93 -1.43
C ALA A 36 -8.99 -7.44 -1.65
N ASP A 37 -7.90 -8.21 -1.54
CA ASP A 37 -7.91 -9.67 -1.70
C ASP A 37 -8.88 -10.35 -0.72
N SER A 38 -9.06 -9.81 0.50
CA SER A 38 -10.01 -10.35 1.47
C SER A 38 -11.48 -10.32 0.99
N VAL A 39 -11.81 -9.43 0.06
CA VAL A 39 -13.15 -9.31 -0.55
C VAL A 39 -13.18 -9.96 -1.92
N LEU A 40 -12.15 -9.74 -2.74
CA LEU A 40 -12.09 -10.21 -4.14
C LEU A 40 -12.09 -11.73 -4.25
N VAL A 41 -11.56 -12.44 -3.25
CA VAL A 41 -11.63 -13.91 -3.18
C VAL A 41 -13.06 -14.43 -3.25
N LEU A 42 -14.05 -13.67 -2.77
CA LEU A 42 -15.48 -14.03 -2.84
C LEU A 42 -16.03 -13.98 -4.28
N LEU A 43 -15.37 -13.25 -5.16
CA LEU A 43 -15.69 -13.11 -6.57
C LEU A 43 -14.80 -13.99 -7.46
N ASN A 44 -13.95 -14.84 -6.86
CA ASN A 44 -12.87 -15.56 -7.56
C ASN A 44 -11.90 -14.64 -8.32
N GLU A 45 -11.72 -13.41 -7.84
CA GLU A 45 -10.78 -12.42 -8.38
C GLU A 45 -9.61 -12.21 -7.43
N SER A 46 -8.56 -11.52 -7.90
CA SER A 46 -7.44 -11.09 -7.06
C SER A 46 -7.07 -9.63 -7.34
N PHE A 47 -6.41 -8.98 -6.39
CA PHE A 47 -5.91 -7.63 -6.59
C PHE A 47 -4.94 -7.56 -7.77
N ASP A 48 -4.10 -8.59 -7.94
CA ASP A 48 -3.13 -8.66 -9.04
C ASP A 48 -3.83 -8.76 -10.41
N SER A 49 -4.97 -9.49 -10.52
CA SER A 49 -5.71 -9.57 -11.79
C SER A 49 -6.25 -8.20 -12.23
N ILE A 50 -6.74 -7.40 -11.26
CA ILE A 50 -7.26 -6.05 -11.49
C ILE A 50 -6.14 -5.05 -11.82
N VAL A 51 -5.02 -5.17 -11.13
CA VAL A 51 -3.91 -4.21 -11.28
C VAL A 51 -3.09 -4.46 -12.56
N GLN A 52 -2.94 -5.72 -12.97
CA GLN A 52 -2.28 -6.07 -14.23
C GLN A 52 -3.11 -5.70 -15.47
N SER A 53 -4.42 -5.47 -15.32
CA SER A 53 -5.34 -5.11 -16.41
C SER A 53 -5.44 -3.59 -16.66
N ASP A 54 -4.30 -2.91 -16.75
CA ASP A 54 -4.14 -1.49 -17.17
C ASP A 54 -4.39 -0.38 -16.12
N GLN A 55 -4.39 -0.65 -14.81
CA GLN A 55 -4.54 0.44 -13.82
C GLN A 55 -3.21 1.05 -13.33
N LEU A 56 -2.13 0.27 -13.18
CA LEU A 56 -0.85 0.76 -12.65
C LEU A 56 0.08 1.42 -13.69
N SER A 57 -0.25 1.37 -14.97
CA SER A 57 0.52 2.06 -16.02
C SER A 57 0.35 3.59 -16.00
N PHE A 58 -0.55 4.11 -15.16
CA PHE A 58 -0.87 5.55 -15.07
C PHE A 58 -0.15 6.31 -13.95
N PHE A 59 0.67 5.65 -13.12
CA PHE A 59 1.44 6.29 -12.05
C PHE A 59 2.95 6.18 -12.25
#